data_AF-A0A931ZKU1-F1
#
_entry.id   AF-A0A931ZKU1-F1
#
_cell.length_a   1.000
_cell.length_b   1.000
_cell.length_c   1.000
_cell.angle_alpha   90.00
_cell.angle_beta   90.00
_cell.angle_gamma   90.00
#
_symmetry.space_group_name_H-M   'P 1'
#
loop_
_entity.id
_entity.type
_entity.pdbx_description
1 polymer ?
#
loop_
_entity_poly.entity_id
_entity_poly.type
_entity_poly.pdbx_seq_one_letter_code
_entity_poly.pdbx_strand_id
1 'polypeptide(L)'
;MVARSITKLIDEAVLPAVILILGKMAGLFAAVYFLGLGFTVAPASFLKVLPTIHFPSYQAYILAENFGNLAMFSLAALGTIFVIVRAHFFHESHIPPQTHARLARLNLESLIAPSGNLYYQAAIWLTFLWLSVGFLIVSTIFKITYPQISIIAFVVAANFSWVFALDVERELEIQRDLPAGRQGQI
;
A
#
# COMPACT_ATOMS: atom_id res chain seq x y z
N MET A 1 22.69 -13.31 8.09
CA MET A 1 21.53 -12.53 8.58
C MET A 1 20.84 -11.76 7.46
N VAL A 2 21.57 -10.94 6.68
CA VAL A 2 21.01 -10.12 5.57
C VAL A 2 20.17 -10.92 4.56
N ALA A 3 20.63 -12.10 4.12
CA ALA A 3 19.90 -12.90 3.14
C ALA A 3 18.49 -13.33 3.62
N ARG A 4 18.32 -13.67 4.92
CA ARG A 4 17.01 -14.03 5.49
C ARG A 4 16.08 -12.81 5.61
N SER A 5 16.63 -11.62 5.87
CA SER A 5 15.85 -10.39 5.91
C SER A 5 15.37 -10.00 4.51
N ILE A 6 16.21 -10.14 3.49
CA ILE A 6 15.83 -9.85 2.09
C ILE A 6 14.74 -10.79 1.59
N THR A 7 14.85 -12.10 1.83
CA THR A 7 13.80 -13.06 1.42
C THR A 7 12.47 -12.72 2.05
N LYS A 8 12.46 -12.34 3.34
CA LYS A 8 11.24 -11.96 4.05
C LYS A 8 10.61 -10.68 3.49
N LEU A 9 11.43 -9.70 3.12
CA LEU A 9 10.93 -8.48 2.46
C LEU A 9 10.30 -8.78 1.10
N ILE A 10 10.90 -9.70 0.34
CA ILE A 10 10.36 -10.13 -0.97
C ILE A 10 9.01 -10.81 -0.78
N ASP A 11 8.91 -11.78 0.14
CA ASP A 11 7.67 -12.51 0.39
C ASP A 11 6.53 -11.57 0.79
N GLU A 12 6.83 -10.61 1.67
CA GLU A 12 5.84 -9.63 2.14
C GLU A 12 5.49 -8.57 1.07
N ALA A 13 6.37 -8.34 0.08
CA ALA A 13 6.13 -7.41 -1.03
C ALA A 13 5.22 -7.98 -2.13
N VAL A 14 5.08 -9.31 -2.23
CA VAL A 14 4.19 -9.95 -3.22
C VAL A 14 2.73 -9.55 -2.99
N LEU A 15 2.28 -9.51 -1.73
CA LEU A 15 0.89 -9.23 -1.41
C LEU A 15 0.46 -7.80 -1.83
N PRO A 16 1.17 -6.71 -1.45
CA PRO A 16 0.90 -5.37 -1.98
C PRO A 16 0.90 -5.35 -3.51
N ALA A 17 1.92 -5.91 -4.16
CA ALA A 17 2.03 -5.91 -5.62
C ALA A 17 0.78 -6.51 -6.30
N VAL A 18 0.35 -7.69 -5.85
CA VAL A 18 -0.84 -8.37 -6.38
C VAL A 18 -2.10 -7.53 -6.13
N ILE A 19 -2.29 -7.02 -4.92
CA ILE A 19 -3.46 -6.20 -4.57
C ILE A 19 -3.54 -4.95 -5.44
N LEU A 20 -2.42 -4.26 -5.68
CA LEU A 20 -2.40 -3.05 -6.49
C LEU A 20 -2.72 -3.32 -7.96
N ILE A 21 -2.16 -4.39 -8.53
CA ILE A 21 -2.46 -4.78 -9.92
C ILE A 21 -3.93 -5.14 -10.05
N LEU A 22 -4.45 -6.00 -9.16
CA LEU A 22 -5.87 -6.38 -9.18
C LEU A 22 -6.79 -5.17 -8.95
N GLY A 23 -6.40 -4.27 -8.05
CA GLY A 23 -7.07 -3.01 -7.80
C GLY A 23 -7.20 -2.12 -9.01
N LYS A 24 -6.09 -1.93 -9.73
CA LYS A 24 -6.06 -1.15 -10.96
C LYS A 24 -6.99 -1.77 -12.01
N MET A 25 -6.88 -3.08 -12.22
CA MET A 25 -7.71 -3.81 -13.19
C MET A 25 -9.20 -3.74 -12.83
N ALA A 26 -9.53 -3.91 -11.55
CA ALA A 26 -10.90 -3.80 -11.05
C ALA A 26 -11.45 -2.38 -11.21
N GLY A 27 -10.64 -1.34 -10.91
CA GLY A 27 -11.03 0.05 -11.10
C GLY A 27 -11.27 0.41 -12.56
N LEU A 28 -10.42 -0.08 -13.46
CA LEU A 28 -10.60 0.08 -14.90
C LEU A 28 -11.88 -0.62 -15.37
N PHE A 29 -12.10 -1.87 -14.96
CA PHE A 29 -13.30 -2.62 -15.31
C PHE A 29 -14.57 -1.95 -14.77
N ALA A 30 -14.54 -1.48 -13.52
CA ALA A 30 -15.64 -0.75 -12.92
C ALA A 30 -15.96 0.53 -13.69
N ALA A 31 -14.94 1.29 -14.11
CA ALA A 31 -15.14 2.49 -14.92
C ALA A 31 -15.80 2.18 -16.25
N VAL A 32 -15.34 1.13 -16.93
CA VAL A 32 -15.93 0.67 -18.20
C VAL A 32 -17.40 0.30 -18.01
N TYR A 33 -17.70 -0.49 -16.99
CA TYR A 33 -19.05 -0.98 -16.71
C TYR A 33 -20.01 0.15 -16.30
N PHE A 34 -19.64 0.96 -15.30
CA PHE A 34 -20.53 1.98 -14.73
C PHE A 34 -20.67 3.22 -15.62
N LEU A 35 -19.64 3.59 -16.38
CA LEU A 35 -19.67 4.77 -17.26
C LEU A 35 -20.08 4.42 -18.69
N GLY A 36 -20.37 3.14 -18.97
CA GLY A 36 -20.79 2.68 -20.29
C GLY A 36 -19.74 2.91 -21.37
N LEU A 37 -18.45 2.77 -21.03
CA LEU A 37 -17.38 3.02 -21.99
C LEU A 37 -17.32 1.85 -22.98
N GLY A 38 -17.55 2.14 -24.26
CA GLY A 38 -17.29 1.16 -25.31
C GLY A 38 -15.83 0.73 -25.29
N PHE A 39 -15.57 -0.56 -25.44
CA PHE A 39 -14.21 -1.08 -25.65
C PHE A 39 -14.25 -2.21 -26.68
N THR A 40 -13.16 -2.36 -27.40
CA THR A 40 -12.93 -3.50 -28.29
C THR A 40 -11.69 -4.25 -27.84
N VAL A 41 -11.75 -5.57 -27.88
CA VAL A 41 -10.59 -6.41 -27.60
C VAL A 41 -9.87 -6.63 -28.92
N ALA A 42 -8.68 -6.05 -29.05
CA ALA A 42 -7.84 -6.23 -30.22
C ALA A 42 -6.84 -7.37 -29.97
N PRO A 43 -6.43 -8.10 -31.03
CA PRO A 43 -5.32 -9.04 -30.94
C PRO A 43 -4.06 -8.34 -30.42
N ALA A 44 -3.32 -9.03 -29.55
CA ALA A 44 -2.17 -8.50 -28.84
C ALA A 44 -1.17 -7.76 -29.76
N SER A 45 -0.95 -6.46 -29.52
CA SER A 45 0.03 -5.66 -30.27
C SER A 45 1.42 -5.68 -29.63
N PHE A 46 1.52 -5.48 -28.31
CA PHE A 46 2.79 -5.47 -27.56
C PHE A 46 2.98 -6.76 -26.75
N LEU A 47 4.18 -7.35 -26.85
CA LEU A 47 4.57 -8.67 -26.31
C LEU A 47 3.81 -9.90 -26.81
N LYS A 48 2.72 -9.77 -27.59
CA LYS A 48 1.89 -10.87 -28.13
C LYS A 48 1.27 -11.83 -27.08
N VAL A 49 1.57 -11.67 -25.80
CA VAL A 49 1.11 -12.55 -24.73
C VAL A 49 -0.27 -12.15 -24.22
N LEU A 50 -0.61 -10.85 -24.24
CA LEU A 50 -1.83 -10.34 -23.60
C LEU A 50 -2.73 -9.57 -24.59
N PRO A 51 -4.06 -9.80 -24.55
CA PRO A 51 -5.02 -9.04 -25.35
C PRO A 51 -4.96 -7.56 -24.98
N THR A 52 -5.13 -6.68 -25.98
CA THR A 52 -5.12 -5.23 -25.77
C THR A 52 -6.55 -4.69 -25.79
N ILE A 53 -6.85 -3.81 -24.82
CA ILE A 53 -8.14 -3.12 -24.73
C ILE A 53 -8.02 -1.82 -25.51
N HIS A 54 -8.81 -1.67 -26.58
CA HIS A 54 -8.87 -0.46 -27.36
C HIS A 54 -10.15 0.32 -27.04
N PHE A 55 -10.00 1.61 -26.78
CA PHE A 55 -11.12 2.51 -26.54
C PHE A 55 -11.45 3.31 -27.81
N PRO A 56 -12.74 3.59 -28.07
CA PRO A 56 -13.17 4.30 -29.28
C PRO A 56 -12.74 5.76 -29.31
N SER A 57 -12.42 6.34 -28.14
CA SER A 57 -11.91 7.70 -28.04
C SER A 57 -10.77 7.79 -27.02
N TYR A 58 -9.85 8.71 -27.28
CA TYR A 58 -8.76 9.03 -26.35
C TYR A 58 -9.30 9.50 -24.98
N GLN A 59 -10.42 10.21 -24.97
CA GLN A 59 -11.08 10.65 -23.75
C GLN A 59 -11.64 9.49 -22.93
N ALA A 60 -12.24 8.47 -23.56
CA ALA A 60 -12.72 7.27 -22.88
C ALA A 60 -11.56 6.47 -22.27
N TYR A 61 -10.43 6.37 -22.99
CA TYR A 61 -9.21 5.76 -22.47
C TYR A 61 -8.69 6.49 -21.22
N ILE A 62 -8.53 7.82 -21.30
CA ILE A 62 -8.10 8.63 -20.16
C ILE A 62 -9.04 8.42 -18.98
N LEU A 63 -10.36 8.48 -19.21
CA LEU A 63 -11.34 8.36 -18.14
C LEU A 63 -11.24 7.00 -17.43
N ALA A 64 -11.25 5.89 -18.19
CA ALA A 64 -11.10 4.55 -17.63
C ALA A 64 -9.80 4.41 -16.84
N GLU A 65 -8.72 4.99 -17.36
CA GLU A 65 -7.40 4.83 -16.76
C GLU A 65 -7.22 5.67 -15.49
N ASN A 66 -7.85 6.83 -15.40
CA ASN A 66 -7.87 7.64 -14.17
C ASN A 66 -8.64 6.94 -13.03
N PHE A 67 -9.75 6.26 -13.34
CA PHE A 67 -10.46 5.44 -12.33
C PHE A 67 -9.65 4.22 -11.89
N GLY A 68 -8.98 3.53 -12.81
CA GLY A 68 -8.06 2.45 -12.48
C GLY A 68 -6.90 2.92 -11.60
N ASN A 69 -6.32 4.07 -11.93
CA ASN A 69 -5.25 4.70 -11.17
C ASN A 69 -5.69 5.13 -9.76
N LEU A 70 -6.90 5.69 -9.63
CA LEU A 70 -7.50 6.02 -8.35
C LEU A 70 -7.73 4.77 -7.50
N ALA A 71 -8.33 3.72 -8.06
CA ALA A 71 -8.59 2.47 -7.33
C ALA A 71 -7.29 1.83 -6.83
N MET A 72 -6.26 1.77 -7.68
CA MET A 72 -4.92 1.32 -7.29
C MET A 72 -4.35 2.14 -6.14
N PHE A 73 -4.34 3.46 -6.27
CA PHE A 73 -3.80 4.34 -5.25
C PHE A 73 -4.59 4.27 -3.93
N SER A 74 -5.92 4.17 -4.00
CA SER A 74 -6.78 3.98 -2.83
C SER A 74 -6.44 2.69 -2.09
N LEU A 75 -6.20 1.58 -2.79
CA LEU A 75 -5.78 0.34 -2.13
C LEU A 75 -4.37 0.43 -1.54
N ALA A 76 -3.43 1.11 -2.20
CA ALA A 76 -2.12 1.40 -1.62
C ALA A 76 -2.29 2.18 -0.31
N ALA A 77 -3.07 3.26 -0.32
CA ALA A 77 -3.35 4.08 0.84
C ALA A 77 -4.04 3.31 1.95
N LEU A 78 -5.06 2.50 1.64
CA LEU A 78 -5.78 1.68 2.61
C LEU A 78 -4.87 0.61 3.25
N GLY A 79 -4.01 -0.03 2.47
CA GLY A 79 -3.04 -0.99 2.99
C GLY A 79 -2.01 -0.30 3.89
N THR A 80 -1.51 0.88 3.52
CA THR A 80 -0.64 1.69 4.39
C THR A 80 -1.35 2.09 5.69
N ILE A 81 -2.61 2.57 5.63
CA ILE A 81 -3.40 2.89 6.81
C ILE A 81 -3.55 1.67 7.71
N PHE A 82 -3.92 0.52 7.13
CA PHE A 82 -4.11 -0.71 7.89
C PHE A 82 -2.86 -1.08 8.69
N VAL A 83 -1.68 -1.01 8.06
CA VAL A 83 -0.44 -1.40 8.72
C VAL A 83 0.06 -0.33 9.69
N ILE A 84 -0.08 0.97 9.39
CA ILE A 84 0.27 2.06 10.33
C ILE A 84 -0.62 2.01 11.58
N VAL A 85 -1.94 1.82 11.40
CA VAL A 85 -2.87 1.66 12.54
C VAL A 85 -2.49 0.43 13.36
N ARG A 86 -2.12 -0.67 12.68
CA ARG A 86 -1.64 -1.86 13.37
C ARG A 86 -0.34 -1.60 14.16
N ALA A 87 0.59 -0.82 13.61
CA ALA A 87 1.84 -0.42 14.26
C ALA A 87 1.56 0.40 15.50
N HIS A 88 0.78 1.45 15.34
CA HIS A 88 0.55 2.41 16.40
C HIS A 88 -0.25 1.84 17.58
N PHE A 89 -1.24 0.98 17.33
CA PHE A 89 -2.19 0.54 18.37
C PHE A 89 -2.00 -0.89 18.87
N PHE A 90 -1.34 -1.77 18.12
CA PHE A 90 -1.31 -3.22 18.40
C PHE A 90 0.11 -3.79 18.58
N HIS A 91 1.05 -2.96 19.03
CA HIS A 91 2.38 -3.43 19.44
C HIS A 91 2.33 -4.25 20.73
N GLU A 92 2.95 -5.43 20.73
CA GLU A 92 3.10 -6.28 21.93
C GLU A 92 3.73 -5.56 23.13
N SER A 93 4.60 -4.57 22.89
CA SER A 93 5.22 -3.75 23.94
C SER A 93 4.23 -2.79 24.64
N HIS A 94 3.13 -2.42 23.98
CA HIS A 94 2.21 -1.39 24.44
C HIS A 94 0.77 -1.88 24.66
N ILE A 95 0.41 -3.09 24.25
CA ILE A 95 -0.95 -3.61 24.43
C ILE A 95 -1.21 -3.80 25.95
N PRO A 96 -2.16 -3.05 26.54
CA PRO A 96 -2.57 -3.29 27.91
C PRO A 96 -3.12 -4.72 28.04
N PRO A 97 -2.87 -5.44 29.14
CA PRO A 97 -3.33 -6.83 29.33
C PRO A 97 -4.85 -6.98 29.17
N GLN A 98 -5.62 -5.91 29.44
CA GLN A 98 -7.06 -5.87 29.20
C GLN A 98 -7.43 -5.88 27.70
N THR A 99 -6.64 -5.18 26.86
CA THR A 99 -6.83 -5.14 25.41
C THR A 99 -6.39 -6.46 24.77
N HIS A 100 -5.30 -7.06 25.26
CA HIS A 100 -4.88 -8.40 24.84
C HIS A 100 -5.97 -9.45 25.11
N ALA A 101 -6.49 -9.46 26.34
CA ALA A 101 -7.57 -10.38 26.72
C ALA A 101 -8.86 -10.16 25.90
N ARG A 102 -9.16 -8.93 25.48
CA ARG A 102 -10.30 -8.62 24.60
C ARG A 102 -10.06 -9.10 23.17
N LEU A 103 -8.87 -8.91 22.62
CA LEU A 103 -8.52 -9.39 21.27
C LEU A 103 -8.54 -10.93 21.21
N ALA A 104 -8.00 -11.59 22.23
CA ALA A 104 -8.08 -13.05 22.36
C ALA A 104 -9.53 -13.55 22.40
N ARG A 105 -10.40 -12.89 23.19
CA ARG A 105 -11.85 -13.22 23.24
C ARG A 105 -12.58 -13.03 21.91
N LEU A 106 -12.08 -12.15 21.04
CA LEU A 106 -12.65 -11.90 19.72
C LEU A 106 -12.01 -12.75 18.60
N ASN A 107 -11.10 -13.67 18.93
CA ASN A 107 -10.28 -14.41 17.97
C ASN A 107 -9.49 -13.50 17.00
N LEU A 108 -9.07 -12.32 17.49
CA LEU A 108 -8.31 -11.32 16.74
C LEU A 108 -6.82 -11.33 17.10
N GLU A 109 -6.31 -12.45 17.60
CA GLU A 109 -4.90 -12.61 18.01
C GLU A 109 -3.94 -12.40 16.84
N SER A 110 -4.37 -12.65 15.60
CA SER A 110 -3.59 -12.37 14.39
C SER A 110 -3.30 -10.87 14.17
N LEU A 111 -4.02 -9.96 14.82
CA LEU A 111 -3.73 -8.53 14.79
C LEU A 111 -2.50 -8.18 15.64
N ILE A 112 -2.15 -9.02 16.61
CA ILE A 112 -0.99 -8.87 17.49
C ILE A 112 0.19 -9.51 16.76
N ALA A 113 1.26 -8.74 16.52
CA ALA A 113 2.46 -9.28 15.88
C ALA A 113 3.73 -8.72 16.52
N PRO A 114 4.84 -9.50 16.48
CA PRO A 114 6.12 -9.07 17.00
C PRO A 114 6.59 -7.77 16.34
N SER A 115 7.11 -6.86 17.15
CA SER A 115 7.36 -5.45 16.82
C SER A 115 8.14 -5.24 15.52
N GLY A 116 9.21 -6.00 15.30
CA GLY A 116 10.06 -5.86 14.11
C GLY A 116 9.35 -6.20 12.80
N ASN A 117 8.45 -7.18 12.78
CA ASN A 117 7.76 -7.59 11.55
C ASN A 117 6.78 -6.54 11.06
N LEU A 118 6.20 -5.78 11.99
CA LEU A 118 5.20 -4.78 11.65
C LEU A 118 5.81 -3.55 11.00
N TYR A 119 6.98 -3.11 11.48
CA TYR A 119 7.72 -2.01 10.85
C TYR A 119 8.20 -2.37 9.44
N TYR A 120 8.65 -3.61 9.21
CA TYR A 120 8.97 -4.07 7.85
C TYR A 120 7.73 -4.04 6.95
N GLN A 121 6.60 -4.52 7.44
CA GLN A 121 5.34 -4.48 6.68
C GLN A 121 4.93 -3.04 6.37
N ALA A 122 5.03 -2.12 7.34
CA ALA A 122 4.70 -0.70 7.17
C ALA A 122 5.61 -0.04 6.13
N ALA A 123 6.92 -0.30 6.21
CA ALA A 123 7.90 0.22 5.27
C ALA A 123 7.66 -0.29 3.84
N ILE A 124 7.28 -1.56 3.67
CA ILE A 124 6.94 -2.14 2.36
C ILE A 124 5.69 -1.45 1.79
N TRP A 125 4.60 -1.35 2.55
CA TRP A 125 3.39 -0.68 2.09
C TRP A 125 3.63 0.80 1.75
N LEU A 126 4.41 1.49 2.57
CA LEU A 126 4.80 2.88 2.32
C LEU A 126 5.66 3.01 1.04
N THR A 127 6.55 2.04 0.80
CA THR A 127 7.32 1.98 -0.46
C THR A 127 6.40 1.81 -1.67
N PHE A 128 5.43 0.90 -1.61
CA PHE A 128 4.45 0.71 -2.69
C PHE A 128 3.54 1.92 -2.89
N LEU A 129 3.20 2.65 -1.82
CA LEU A 129 2.48 3.91 -1.91
C LEU A 129 3.31 4.95 -2.67
N TRP A 130 4.59 5.10 -2.35
CA TRP A 130 5.50 6.00 -3.07
C TRP A 130 5.77 5.58 -4.51
N LEU A 131 5.89 4.26 -4.79
CA LEU A 131 5.97 3.74 -6.15
C LEU A 131 4.71 4.09 -6.96
N SER A 132 3.54 4.02 -6.32
CA SER A 132 2.28 4.45 -6.93
C SER A 132 2.29 5.95 -7.23
N VAL A 133 2.77 6.79 -6.32
CA VAL A 133 2.95 8.24 -6.57
C VAL A 133 3.88 8.47 -7.76
N GLY A 134 5.05 7.81 -7.81
CA GLY A 134 6.00 7.91 -8.91
C GLY A 134 5.37 7.51 -10.25
N PHE A 135 4.65 6.38 -10.28
CA PHE A 135 3.89 5.94 -11.45
C PHE A 135 2.86 6.99 -11.89
N LEU A 136 2.08 7.56 -10.96
CA LEU A 136 1.08 8.59 -11.27
C LEU A 136 1.72 9.87 -11.80
N ILE A 137 2.87 10.30 -11.26
CA ILE A 137 3.60 11.46 -11.76
C ILE A 137 4.05 11.22 -13.21
N VAL A 138 4.67 10.07 -13.48
CA VAL A 138 5.10 9.69 -14.84
C VAL A 138 3.89 9.63 -15.78
N SER A 139 2.78 9.05 -15.35
CA SER A 139 1.53 8.98 -16.14
C SER A 139 0.94 10.37 -16.43
N THR A 140 1.05 11.30 -15.49
CA THR A 140 0.64 12.71 -15.69
C THR A 140 1.54 13.43 -16.68
N ILE A 141 2.86 13.19 -16.66
CA ILE A 141 3.80 13.73 -17.66
C ILE A 141 3.42 13.26 -19.07
N PHE A 142 2.99 12.00 -19.20
CA PHE A 142 2.46 11.45 -20.46
C PHE A 142 1.03 11.87 -20.81
N LYS A 143 0.41 12.75 -20.01
CA LYS A 143 -0.97 13.26 -20.20
C LYS A 143 -2.05 12.18 -20.15
N ILE A 144 -1.78 11.05 -19.49
CA ILE A 144 -2.75 9.95 -19.31
C ILE A 144 -3.53 10.16 -18.01
N THR A 145 -2.86 10.61 -16.95
CA THR A 145 -3.47 10.88 -15.64
C THR A 145 -3.71 12.37 -15.42
N TYR A 146 -4.81 12.71 -14.73
CA TYR A 146 -5.09 14.09 -14.33
C TYR A 146 -4.10 14.56 -13.25
N PRO A 147 -3.49 15.75 -13.41
CA PRO A 147 -2.48 16.25 -12.46
C PRO A 147 -2.94 16.29 -11.00
N GLN A 148 -4.22 16.56 -10.77
CA GLN A 148 -4.85 16.60 -9.45
C GLN A 148 -4.68 15.26 -8.71
N ILE A 149 -4.78 14.13 -9.41
CA ILE A 149 -4.61 12.80 -8.82
C ILE A 149 -3.17 12.63 -8.32
N SER A 150 -2.17 13.01 -9.11
CA SER A 150 -0.76 12.92 -8.69
C SER A 150 -0.44 13.84 -7.51
N ILE A 151 -0.99 15.06 -7.49
CA ILE A 151 -0.79 16.02 -6.39
C ILE A 151 -1.39 15.48 -5.09
N ILE A 152 -2.65 15.02 -5.13
CA ILE A 152 -3.32 14.43 -3.97
C ILE A 152 -2.55 13.20 -3.49
N ALA A 153 -2.13 12.34 -4.42
CA ALA A 153 -1.38 11.14 -4.10
C ALA A 153 -0.07 11.44 -3.38
N PHE A 154 0.68 12.45 -3.86
CA PHE A 154 1.90 12.92 -3.20
C PHE A 154 1.63 13.44 -1.79
N VAL A 155 0.61 14.28 -1.61
CA VAL A 155 0.26 14.83 -0.29
C VAL A 155 -0.11 13.71 0.68
N VAL A 156 -0.92 12.74 0.27
CA VAL A 156 -1.31 11.60 1.10
C VAL A 156 -0.08 10.76 1.49
N ALA A 157 0.79 10.44 0.53
CA ALA A 157 2.00 9.66 0.79
C ALA A 157 2.96 10.38 1.75
N ALA A 158 3.16 11.69 1.56
CA ALA A 158 3.97 12.51 2.46
C ALA A 158 3.41 12.54 3.89
N ASN A 159 2.09 12.67 4.05
CA ASN A 159 1.45 12.62 5.37
C ASN A 159 1.63 11.27 6.06
N PHE A 160 1.47 10.15 5.33
CA PHE A 160 1.70 8.83 5.92
C PHE A 160 3.17 8.58 6.27
N SER A 161 4.11 9.07 5.46
CA SER A 161 5.53 9.02 5.80
C SER A 161 5.84 9.80 7.07
N TRP A 162 5.23 10.99 7.24
CA TRP A 162 5.38 11.78 8.46
C TRP A 162 4.85 11.05 9.70
N VAL A 163 3.63 10.51 9.62
CA VAL A 163 3.03 9.74 10.73
C VAL A 163 3.89 8.53 11.08
N PHE A 164 4.36 7.79 10.08
CA PHE A 164 5.21 6.62 10.29
C PHE A 164 6.57 6.99 10.91
N ALA A 165 7.18 8.09 10.48
CA ALA A 165 8.45 8.55 11.05
C ALA A 165 8.32 8.89 12.54
N LEU A 166 7.26 9.60 12.93
CA LEU A 166 6.98 9.91 14.34
C LEU A 166 6.75 8.65 15.19
N ASP A 167 6.11 7.62 14.63
CA ASP A 167 5.88 6.35 15.32
C ASP A 167 7.21 5.61 15.57
N VAL A 168 8.08 5.55 14.55
CA VAL A 168 9.42 4.95 14.65
C VAL A 168 10.31 5.71 15.65
N GLU A 169 10.29 7.04 15.63
CA GLU A 169 11.08 7.86 16.56
C GLU A 169 10.72 7.59 18.02
N ARG A 170 9.43 7.52 18.34
CA ARG A 170 8.95 7.20 19.70
C ARG A 170 9.44 5.85 20.18
N GLU A 171 9.40 4.83 19.33
CA GLU A 171 9.86 3.49 19.69
C GLU A 171 11.38 3.46 19.95
N LEU A 172 12.16 4.20 19.15
CA LEU A 172 13.60 4.30 19.36
C LEU A 172 13.96 5.01 20.68
N GLU A 173 13.20 6.04 21.06
CA GLU A 173 13.37 6.74 22.34
C GLU A 173 13.08 5.81 23.54
N ILE A 174 11.99 5.03 23.48
CA ILE A 174 11.65 4.06 24.53
C ILE A 174 12.76 3.01 24.70
N GLN A 175 13.33 2.52 23.60
CA GLN A 175 14.44 1.55 23.66
C GLN A 175 15.72 2.14 24.25
N ARG A 176 16.00 3.43 23.99
CA ARG A 176 17.18 4.12 24.51
C ARG A 176 17.11 4.31 26.04
N ASP A 177 15.92 4.55 26.57
CA ASP A 177 15.72 4.85 27.99
C ASP A 177 15.66 3.58 28.88
N LEU A 178 15.72 2.38 28.29
CA LEU A 178 15.77 1.12 29.03
C LEU A 178 17.19 0.80 29.55
N PRO A 179 17.33 0.38 30.82
CA PRO A 179 18.63 0.00 31.38
C PRO A 179 19.24 -1.20 30.62
N ALA A 180 20.56 -1.15 30.42
CA ALA A 180 21.33 -2.02 29.51
C ALA A 180 21.11 -3.54 29.68
N GLY A 181 20.54 -4.01 30.80
CA GLY A 181 20.21 -5.42 31.04
C GLY A 181 18.92 -5.94 30.39
N ARG A 182 18.05 -5.07 29.82
CA ARG A 182 16.77 -5.47 29.20
C ARG A 182 16.68 -5.24 27.68
N GLN A 183 17.74 -4.74 27.05
CA GLN A 183 17.76 -4.34 25.64
C GLN A 183 17.63 -5.49 24.61
N GLY A 184 17.41 -6.73 25.05
CA GLY A 184 17.28 -7.91 24.17
C GLY A 184 16.10 -8.84 24.50
N GLN A 185 15.12 -8.38 25.30
CA GLN A 185 13.96 -9.19 25.70
C GLN A 185 12.64 -8.78 25.04
N ILE A 186 12.68 -7.92 24.02
CA ILE A 186 11.50 -7.46 23.26
C ILE A 186 11.65 -7.85 21.79
#